data_AF-A0A7J2NER1-F1
#
_entry.id   AF-A0A7J2NER1-F1
#
_cell.length_a   1.000
_cell.length_b   1.000
_cell.length_c   1.000
_cell.angle_alpha   90.00
_cell.angle_beta   90.00
_cell.angle_gamma   90.00
#
_symmetry.space_group_name_H-M   'P 1'
#
loop_
_entity.id
_entity.type
_entity.pdbx_description
1 polymer ?
#
loop_
_entity_poly.entity_id
_entity_poly.type
_entity_poly.pdbx_seq_one_letter_code
_entity_poly.pdbx_strand_id
1 'polypeptide(L)' 'MGDFNRGGFRGNNFGPREMHKAVCSECGQECEVPFKPTEGKPVYCKECYSKRRRF' A
#
# COMPACT_ATOMS: atom_id res chain seq x y z
N MET A 1 -21.41 -5.42 -42.53
CA MET A 1 -21.09 -4.14 -41.89
C MET A 1 -21.51 -4.27 -40.43
N GLY A 2 -20.70 -4.43 -39.41
CA GLY A 2 -19.28 -4.14 -39.21
C GLY A 2 -19.13 -3.57 -37.78
N ASP A 3 -18.80 -4.45 -36.82
CA ASP A 3 -17.95 -4.21 -35.65
C ASP A 3 -18.38 -3.25 -34.52
N PHE A 4 -18.80 -3.86 -33.40
CA PHE A 4 -18.98 -3.28 -32.07
C PHE A 4 -17.65 -2.79 -31.48
N ASN A 5 -17.15 -1.66 -31.95
CA ASN A 5 -16.00 -0.99 -31.37
C ASN A 5 -16.44 0.19 -30.50
N ARG A 6 -16.43 0.01 -29.17
CA ARG A 6 -15.97 1.08 -28.27
C ARG A 6 -15.54 0.53 -26.92
N GLY A 7 -14.25 0.19 -26.85
CA GLY A 7 -13.52 0.19 -25.59
C GLY A 7 -13.64 1.56 -24.92
N GLY A 8 -13.73 1.54 -23.58
CA GLY A 8 -14.08 2.74 -22.84
C GLY A 8 -13.71 2.65 -21.35
N PHE A 9 -12.46 2.34 -21.06
CA PHE A 9 -11.73 2.80 -19.86
C PHE A 9 -12.43 2.60 -18.52
N ARG A 10 -12.16 1.44 -17.89
CA ARG A 10 -12.27 1.30 -16.42
C ARG A 10 -11.37 2.35 -15.78
N GLY A 11 -11.96 3.47 -15.39
CA GLY A 11 -11.34 4.57 -14.65
C GLY A 11 -10.83 4.08 -13.31
N ASN A 12 -9.64 3.49 -13.32
CA ASN A 12 -8.84 3.20 -12.15
C ASN A 12 -8.32 4.54 -11.60
N ASN A 13 -9.17 5.27 -10.89
CA ASN A 13 -8.82 6.43 -10.04
C ASN A 13 -8.00 5.98 -8.82
N PHE A 14 -6.94 5.20 -9.04
CA PHE A 14 -5.90 5.03 -8.03
C PHE A 14 -5.05 6.30 -8.06
N GLY A 15 -5.48 7.31 -7.31
CA GLY A 15 -4.61 8.43 -6.95
C GLY A 15 -3.28 7.89 -6.43
N PRO A 16 -2.16 8.60 -6.65
CA PRO A 16 -0.85 8.17 -6.18
C PRO A 16 -0.95 7.93 -4.67
N ARG A 17 -0.73 6.67 -4.27
CA ARG A 17 -0.71 6.30 -2.86
C ARG A 17 0.51 6.98 -2.28
N GLU A 18 0.31 7.96 -1.40
CA GLU A 18 1.44 8.60 -0.72
C GLU A 18 2.11 7.55 0.16
N MET A 19 3.34 7.19 -0.24
CA MET A 19 4.19 6.28 0.51
C MET A 19 5.00 7.11 1.49
N HIS A 20 4.87 6.81 2.78
CA HIS A 20 5.63 7.45 3.84
C HIS A 20 6.79 6.55 4.27
N LYS A 21 7.97 7.14 4.40
CA LYS A 21 9.12 6.46 5.02
C LYS A 21 8.86 6.27 6.50
N ALA A 22 9.02 5.04 6.98
CA ALA A 22 8.81 4.69 8.36
C ALA A 22 9.74 3.55 8.79
N VAL A 23 10.05 3.47 10.08
CA VAL A 23 10.94 2.45 10.64
C VAL A 23 10.08 1.35 11.25
N CYS A 24 10.30 0.10 10.86
CA CYS A 24 9.58 -1.04 11.41
C CYS A 24 9.90 -1.22 12.89
N SER A 25 8.88 -1.20 13.76
CA SER A 25 9.03 -1.40 15.21
C SER A 25 9.35 -2.85 15.59
N GLU A 26 9.22 -3.81 14.68
CA GLU A 26 9.56 -5.22 14.91
C GLU A 26 10.99 -5.57 14.45
N CYS A 27 11.38 -5.18 13.23
CA CYS A 27 12.70 -5.51 12.68
C CYS A 27 13.69 -4.34 12.64
N GLY A 28 13.26 -3.11 12.91
CA GLY A 28 14.12 -1.92 12.90
C GLY A 28 14.51 -1.41 11.50
N GLN A 29 13.96 -2.00 10.42
CA GLN A 29 14.31 -1.61 9.06
C GLN A 29 13.48 -0.43 8.55
N GLU A 30 14.10 0.42 7.73
CA GLU A 30 13.42 1.49 7.00
C GLU A 30 12.55 0.89 5.89
N CYS A 31 11.29 1.29 5.82
CA CYS A 31 10.33 0.82 4.83
C CYS A 31 9.39 1.93 4.40
N GLU A 32 8.81 1.76 3.22
CA GLU A 32 7.82 2.67 2.68
C GLU A 32 6.43 2.09 2.94
N VAL A 33 5.62 2.82 3.70
CA VAL A 33 4.28 2.39 4.10
C VAL A 33 3.22 3.36 3.60
N PRO A 34 2.05 2.88 3.17
CA PRO A 34 0.98 3.74 2.65
C PRO A 34 0.17 4.44 3.76
N PHE A 35 0.69 4.45 5.00
CA PHE A 35 0.04 5.06 6.16
C PHE A 35 1.02 5.99 6.86
N LYS A 36 0.52 7.08 7.43
CA LYS A 36 1.37 8.03 8.15
C LYS A 36 1.89 7.39 9.45
N PRO A 37 3.22 7.26 9.67
CA PRO A 37 3.75 6.83 10.95
C PRO A 37 3.31 7.83 12.02
N THR A 38 2.72 7.35 13.11
CA THR A 38 2.23 8.18 14.21
C THR A 38 2.96 7.81 15.49
N GLU A 39 3.38 8.82 16.25
CA GLU A 39 4.05 8.66 17.54
C GLU A 39 3.04 8.06 18.55
N GLY A 40 3.04 6.72 18.66
CA GLY A 40 2.10 5.96 19.49
C GLY A 40 1.49 4.73 18.81
N LYS A 41 1.59 4.60 17.47
CA LYS A 41 1.29 3.32 16.78
C LYS A 41 2.59 2.69 16.24
N PRO A 42 2.84 1.40 16.53
CA PRO A 42 3.98 0.70 15.96
C PRO A 42 3.79 0.54 14.45
N VAL A 43 4.84 0.87 13.70
CA VAL A 43 4.89 0.72 12.25
C VAL A 43 5.40 -0.67 11.95
N TYR A 44 4.76 -1.38 11.04
CA TYR A 44 5.22 -2.69 10.59
C TYR A 44 5.49 -2.67 9.10
N CYS A 45 6.64 -3.21 8.70
CA CYS A 45 6.92 -3.45 7.29
C CYS A 45 5.96 -4.52 6.74
N LYS A 46 5.85 -4.60 5.41
CA LYS A 46 4.97 -5.57 4.73
C LYS A 46 5.20 -7.01 5.21
N GLU A 47 6.45 -7.37 5.49
CA GLU A 47 6.82 -8.71 5.94
C GLU A 47 6.35 -8.99 7.37
N CYS A 48 6.68 -8.12 8.33
CA CYS A 48 6.24 -8.19 9.71
C CYS A 48 4.71 -8.17 9.83
N TYR A 49 4.06 -7.26 9.10
CA TYR A 49 2.60 -7.20 9.03
C TYR A 49 1.99 -8.49 8.48
N SER A 50 2.56 -9.05 7.41
CA SER A 50 2.08 -10.31 6.81
C SER A 50 2.24 -11.50 7.75
N LYS A 51 3.32 -11.55 8.55
CA LYS A 51 3.52 -12.58 9.58
C LYS A 51 2.44 -12.49 10.68
N ARG A 52 2.10 -11.27 11.11
CA ARG A 52 1.11 -11.04 12.18
C ARG A 52 -0.35 -11.22 11.75
N ARG A 53 -0.68 -10.92 10.50
CA ARG A 53 -2.06 -10.96 9.97
C ARG A 53 -2.54 -12.35 9.53
N ARG A 54 -1.68 -13.37 9.57
CA ARG A 54 -1.98 -14.74 9.12
C ARG A 54 -2.42 -15.69 10.25
N PHE A 55 -2.79 -15.13 11.40
CA PHE A 55 -3.45 -15.84 12.50
C PHE A 55 -4.91 -15.42 12.60
#